data_AF-A0A959Q4F9-F1
#
_entry.id   AF-A0A959Q4F9-F1
#
_cell.length_a   1.000
_cell.length_b   1.000
_cell.length_c   1.000
_cell.angle_alpha   90.00
_cell.angle_beta   90.00
_cell.angle_gamma   90.00
#
_symmetry.space_group_name_H-M   'P 1'
#
loop_
_entity.id
_entity.type
_entity.pdbx_description
1 polymer ?
#
loop_
_entity_poly.entity_id
_entity_poly.type
_entity_poly.pdbx_seq_one_letter_code
_entity_poly.pdbx_strand_id
1 'polypeptide(L)' 'PVKELVHFEKQLLGPGETRTFRFALDPWRDLSFPDKDGRLQLEDGSFELQVGNLQKRFWLRR' A
#
# COMPACT_ATOMS: atom_id res chain seq x y z
N PRO A 1 1.33 -1.48 14.10
CA PRO A 1 2.25 -0.47 13.52
C PRO A 1 1.44 0.76 13.10
N VAL A 2 2.04 1.96 13.08
CA VAL A 2 1.32 3.17 12.60
C VAL A 2 1.21 3.18 11.07
N LYS A 3 2.18 2.59 10.36
CA LYS A 3 2.20 2.35 8.91
C LYS A 3 3.05 1.13 8.58
N GLU A 4 2.80 0.51 7.43
CA GLU A 4 3.52 -0.67 6.94
C GLU A 4 3.90 -0.52 5.47
N LEU A 5 5.11 -0.97 5.10
CA LEU A 5 5.58 -0.94 3.71
C LEU A 5 5.10 -2.21 3.00
N VAL A 6 4.16 -2.04 2.07
CA VAL A 6 3.53 -3.17 1.36
C VAL A 6 4.16 -3.43 -0.01
N HIS A 7 4.81 -2.42 -0.61
CA HIS A 7 5.43 -2.53 -1.92
C HIS A 7 6.57 -1.53 -2.09
N PHE A 8 7.63 -1.92 -2.79
CA PHE A 8 8.68 -1.01 -3.24
C PHE A 8 9.18 -1.41 -4.63
N GLU A 9 9.60 -0.43 -5.41
CA GLU A 9 10.20 -0.64 -6.72
C GLU A 9 11.41 0.29 -6.86
N LYS A 10 12.52 -0.25 -7.39
CA LYS A 10 13.72 0.52 -7.70
C LYS A 10 13.85 0.64 -9.21
N GLN A 11 13.81 1.88 -9.72
CA GLN A 11 14.05 2.17 -11.13
C GLN A 11 15.18 3.20 -11.26
N LEU A 12 16.06 3.01 -12.24
CA LEU A 12 17.06 4.01 -12.61
C LEU A 12 16.38 5.07 -13.48
N LEU A 13 16.64 6.34 -13.19
CA LEU A 13 16.20 7.48 -14.00
C LEU A 13 17.43 8.24 -14.52
N GLY A 14 17.45 8.50 -15.82
CA GLY A 14 18.46 9.34 -16.44
C GLY A 14 18.27 10.83 -16.12
N PRO A 15 19.26 11.69 -16.42
CA PRO A 15 19.12 13.13 -16.27
C PRO A 15 17.91 13.68 -17.05
N GLY A 16 16.98 14.31 -16.35
CA GLY A 16 15.76 14.87 -16.94
C GLY A 16 14.66 13.84 -17.27
N GLU A 17 14.88 12.55 -17.02
CA GLU A 17 13.87 11.52 -17.26
C GLU A 17 12.74 11.63 -16.22
N THR A 18 11.50 11.60 -16.69
CA THR A 18 10.31 11.44 -15.85
C THR A 18 9.65 10.11 -16.18
N ARG A 19 9.19 9.41 -15.15
CA ARG A 19 8.51 8.12 -15.32
C ARG A 19 7.30 8.00 -14.41
N THR A 20 6.25 7.36 -14.91
CA THR A 20 5.06 7.02 -14.12
C THR A 20 5.25 5.66 -13.47
N PHE A 21 5.19 5.62 -12.14
CA PHE A 21 5.16 4.38 -11.38
C PHE A 21 3.71 3.93 -11.20
N ARG A 22 3.45 2.63 -11.35
CA ARG A 22 2.11 2.05 -11.18
C ARG A 22 2.16 0.91 -10.17
N PHE A 23 1.50 1.13 -9.04
CA PHE A 23 1.34 0.12 -8.00
C PHE A 23 -0.07 -0.46 -8.07
N ALA A 24 -0.17 -1.79 -8.12
CA ALA A 24 -1.44 -2.51 -8.03
C ALA A 24 -1.51 -3.18 -6.66
N LEU A 25 -2.57 -2.86 -5.90
CA LEU A 25 -2.82 -3.44 -4.59
C LEU A 25 -3.77 -4.62 -4.71
N ASP A 26 -3.41 -5.73 -4.09
CA ASP A 26 -4.32 -6.82 -3.75
C ASP A 26 -4.78 -6.62 -2.30
N PRO A 27 -6.07 -6.39 -2.03
CA PRO A 27 -6.53 -6.08 -0.68
C PRO A 27 -6.20 -7.16 0.35
N TRP A 28 -6.28 -8.45 0.00
CA TRP A 28 -6.01 -9.53 0.93
C TRP A 28 -4.53 -9.68 1.23
N ARG A 29 -3.68 -9.55 0.22
CA ARG A 29 -2.23 -9.63 0.40
C ARG A 29 -1.66 -8.40 1.09
N ASP A 30 -2.12 -7.21 0.70
CA ASP A 30 -1.45 -5.94 1.02
C ASP A 30 -2.11 -5.18 2.18
N LEU A 31 -3.39 -5.43 2.49
CA LEU A 31 -4.15 -4.67 3.50
C LEU A 31 -4.66 -5.55 4.65
N SER A 32 -4.42 -6.86 4.63
CA SER A 32 -4.74 -7.73 5.76
C SER A 32 -3.70 -7.62 6.87
N PHE A 33 -4.12 -7.96 8.09
CA PHE A 33 -3.26 -7.97 9.27
C PHE A 33 -3.61 -9.15 10.17
N PRO A 34 -2.64 -9.66 10.97
CA PRO A 34 -2.91 -10.78 11.87
C PRO A 34 -3.80 -10.34 13.05
N ASP A 35 -4.75 -11.19 13.40
CA ASP A 35 -5.51 -11.10 14.66
C ASP A 35 -4.65 -11.56 15.86
N LYS A 36 -5.28 -11.59 17.05
CA LYS A 36 -4.63 -12.05 18.29
C LYS A 36 -4.10 -13.49 18.24
N ASP A 37 -4.63 -14.33 17.36
CA ASP A 37 -4.26 -15.73 17.17
C ASP A 37 -3.32 -15.91 15.95
N GLY A 38 -2.90 -14.81 15.32
CA GLY A 38 -2.02 -14.81 14.15
C GLY A 38 -2.72 -15.10 12.81
N ARG A 39 -4.07 -15.15 12.78
CA ARG A 39 -4.82 -15.38 11.54
C ARG A 39 -4.99 -14.07 10.79
N LEU A 40 -4.74 -14.07 9.47
CA LEU A 40 -4.91 -12.88 8.65
C LEU A 40 -6.40 -12.51 8.54
N GLN A 41 -6.69 -11.25 8.78
CA GLN A 41 -8.01 -10.64 8.58
C GLN A 41 -7.89 -9.36 7.75
N LEU A 42 -8.87 -9.15 6.88
CA LEU A 42 -9.06 -7.92 6.12
C LEU A 42 -10.37 -7.28 6.57
N GLU A 43 -10.33 -6.04 7.06
CA GLU A 43 -11.52 -5.35 7.57
C GLU A 43 -12.00 -4.25 6.60
N ASP A 44 -13.31 -4.06 6.53
CA ASP A 44 -13.91 -2.90 5.86
C ASP A 44 -13.55 -1.63 6.64
N GLY A 45 -13.15 -0.56 5.94
CA GLY A 45 -12.78 0.66 6.64
C GLY A 45 -12.00 1.67 5.83
N SER A 46 -11.55 2.72 6.51
CA SER A 46 -10.70 3.75 5.93
C SER A 46 -9.23 3.32 5.97
N PHE A 47 -8.61 3.25 4.80
CA PHE A 47 -7.18 3.04 4.63
C PHE A 47 -6.50 4.32 4.16
N GLU A 48 -5.22 4.45 4.50
CA GLU A 48 -4.36 5.53 4.03
C GLU A 48 -3.16 4.92 3.28
N LEU A 49 -3.01 5.29 2.00
CA LEU A 49 -1.90 4.89 1.16
C LEU A 49 -0.90 6.05 1.05
N GLN A 50 0.37 5.75 1.27
CA GLN A 50 1.48 6.68 1.09
C GLN A 50 2.45 6.15 0.03
N VAL A 51 2.80 6.99 -0.96
CA VAL A 51 3.78 6.69 -2.01
C VAL A 51 4.75 7.88 -2.09
N GLY A 52 5.96 7.72 -1.53
CA GLY A 52 6.90 8.83 -1.38
C GLY A 52 6.28 9.95 -0.54
N ASN A 53 6.13 11.13 -1.14
CA ASN A 53 5.48 12.31 -0.55
C ASN A 53 3.98 12.44 -0.89
N LEU A 54 3.41 11.51 -1.65
CA LEU A 54 1.99 11.47 -1.96
C LEU A 54 1.24 10.66 -0.89
N GLN A 55 0.07 11.14 -0.48
CA GLN A 55 -0.81 10.46 0.46
C GLN A 55 -2.24 10.50 -0.07
N LYS A 56 -2.96 9.39 0.08
CA LYS A 56 -4.38 9.29 -0.30
C LYS A 56 -5.13 8.40 0.67
N ARG A 57 -6.30 8.88 1.11
CA ARG A 57 -7.26 8.09 1.89
C ARG A 57 -8.31 7.48 0.96
N PHE A 58 -8.69 6.24 1.24
CA PHE A 58 -9.80 5.58 0.55
C PHE A 58 -10.55 4.66 1.51
N TRP A 59 -11.80 4.35 1.16
CA TRP A 59 -12.60 3.38 1.90
C TRP A 59 -12.56 2.03 1.17
N LEU A 60 -12.21 0.96 1.87
CA LEU A 60 -12.30 -0.41 1.37
C LEU A 60 -13.65 -1.00 1.75
N ARG A 61 -14.35 -1.54 0.74
CA ARG A 61 -15.51 -2.44 0.92
C ARG A 61 -15.17 -3.74 0.21
N ARG A 62 -15.18 -4.85 0.94
CA ARG A 62 -14.98 -6.21 0.40
C ARG A 62 -16.28 -6.82 -0.14
#